data_AF-A0A1G1WA92-F1
#
_entry.id   AF-A0A1G1WA92-F1
#
_cell.length_a   1.000
_cell.length_b   1.000
_cell.length_c   1.000
_cell.angle_alpha   90.00
_cell.angle_beta   90.00
_cell.angle_gamma   90.00
#
_symmetry.space_group_name_H-M   'P 1'
#
loop_
_entity.id
_entity.type
_entity.pdbx_description
1 polymer ?
#
loop_
_entity_poly.entity_id
_entity_poly.type
_entity_poly.pdbx_seq_one_letter_code
_entity_poly.pdbx_strand_id
1 'polypeptide(L)'
;MFNSEMEPTPKEIDEIKNILRKEGKKDATDEDARDLHYRMVALADIVIDVAVDRARKEKKLKENPDGFPLDNTYTCLLCHDSANQETGWWDKVGPLCLNCRDAVRKRVITRRDIKNKDKAMYTDWELKYYFNIHPATQRKAIRDGRLKARVVENKLGKPHLFVYLIRENQDYLPSPKPGYNRVVRPGDKKSFRAVPVKGT
;
A
#
# COMPACT_ATOMS: atom_id res chain seq x y z
N MET A 1 -0.71 -9.39 -25.24
CA MET A 1 0.41 -8.56 -25.72
C MET A 1 -0.08 -7.85 -26.96
N PHE A 2 -0.32 -6.55 -26.84
CA PHE A 2 -0.44 -5.69 -28.01
C PHE A 2 0.97 -5.61 -28.65
N ASN A 3 1.03 -5.63 -29.98
CA ASN A 3 2.31 -5.67 -30.69
C ASN A 3 3.05 -4.35 -30.50
N SER A 4 4.23 -4.40 -29.90
CA SER A 4 5.22 -3.31 -29.87
C SER A 4 5.79 -2.96 -31.27
N GLU A 5 5.23 -3.55 -32.33
CA GLU A 5 5.56 -3.35 -33.74
C GLU A 5 4.54 -2.44 -34.45
N MET A 6 3.69 -1.72 -33.71
CA MET A 6 2.74 -0.79 -34.32
C MET A 6 3.51 0.43 -34.84
N GLU A 7 3.83 0.41 -36.13
CA GLU A 7 4.44 1.53 -36.81
C GLU A 7 3.46 2.71 -36.88
N PRO A 8 3.85 3.92 -36.46
CA PRO A 8 3.02 5.10 -36.59
C PRO A 8 2.81 5.46 -38.06
N THR A 9 1.57 5.80 -38.40
CA THR A 9 1.23 6.33 -39.72
C THR A 9 1.86 7.72 -39.92
N PRO A 10 2.05 8.17 -41.18
CA PRO A 10 2.56 9.52 -41.46
C PRO A 10 1.73 10.62 -40.80
N LYS A 11 0.41 10.44 -40.72
CA LYS A 11 -0.51 11.38 -40.06
C LYS A 11 -0.23 11.49 -38.56
N GLU A 12 -0.03 10.36 -37.89
CA GLU A 12 0.29 10.31 -36.46
C GLU A 12 1.65 10.95 -36.17
N ILE A 13 2.65 10.75 -37.05
CA ILE A 13 3.95 11.42 -36.96
C ILE A 13 3.78 12.93 -36.99
N ASP A 14 3.00 13.47 -37.92
CA ASP A 14 2.76 14.91 -38.02
C ASP A 14 2.00 15.46 -36.80
N GLU A 15 0.99 14.73 -36.32
CA GLU A 15 0.26 15.09 -35.10
C GLU A 15 1.19 15.15 -33.88
N ILE A 16 2.04 14.14 -33.70
CA ILE A 16 2.99 14.07 -32.59
C ILE A 16 4.03 15.20 -32.69
N LYS A 17 4.56 15.49 -33.90
CA LYS A 17 5.47 16.64 -34.11
C LYS A 17 4.82 17.96 -33.73
N ASN A 18 3.54 18.14 -34.05
CA ASN A 18 2.80 19.35 -33.69
C ASN A 18 2.61 19.46 -32.18
N ILE A 19 2.40 18.35 -31.46
CA ILE A 19 2.36 18.33 -30.00
C ILE A 19 3.74 18.70 -29.42
N LEU A 20 4.81 18.05 -29.88
CA LEU A 20 6.18 18.32 -29.42
C LEU A 20 6.59 19.79 -29.61
N ARG A 21 6.19 20.41 -30.72
CA ARG A 21 6.42 21.83 -30.98
C ARG A 21 5.67 22.74 -30.01
N LYS A 22 4.42 22.41 -29.67
CA LYS A 22 3.63 23.14 -28.66
C LYS A 22 4.24 23.04 -27.27
N GLU A 23 4.83 21.89 -26.94
CA GLU A 23 5.54 21.63 -25.68
C GLU A 23 6.97 22.22 -25.66
N GLY A 24 7.39 22.94 -26.72
CA GLY A 24 8.64 23.70 -26.74
C GLY A 24 9.78 23.08 -27.56
N LYS A 25 9.62 21.86 -28.12
CA LYS A 25 10.59 21.25 -29.03
C LYS A 25 10.34 21.71 -30.47
N LYS A 26 10.79 22.93 -30.79
CA LYS A 26 10.53 23.61 -32.06
C LYS A 26 11.00 22.82 -33.30
N ASP A 27 12.13 22.14 -33.19
CA ASP A 27 12.74 21.37 -34.29
C ASP A 27 12.45 19.86 -34.19
N ALA A 28 11.23 19.50 -33.77
CA ALA A 28 10.81 18.10 -33.68
C ALA A 28 10.95 17.37 -35.03
N THR A 29 11.75 16.31 -35.05
CA THR A 29 11.99 15.45 -36.21
C THR A 29 10.99 14.28 -36.26
N ASP A 30 10.98 13.55 -37.37
CA ASP A 30 10.18 12.32 -37.47
C ASP A 30 10.71 11.23 -36.53
N GLU A 31 12.02 11.21 -36.26
CA GLU A 31 12.63 10.29 -35.29
C GLU A 31 12.14 10.59 -33.86
N ASP A 32 12.08 11.87 -33.48
CA ASP A 32 11.52 12.28 -32.19
C ASP A 32 10.06 11.84 -32.01
N ALA A 33 9.28 11.94 -33.08
CA ALA A 33 7.89 11.54 -33.07
C ALA A 33 7.72 10.02 -32.99
N ARG A 34 8.57 9.24 -33.68
CA ARG A 34 8.60 7.78 -33.57
C ARG A 34 8.99 7.33 -32.17
N ASP A 35 10.05 7.89 -31.59
CA ASP A 35 10.48 7.57 -30.21
C ASP A 35 9.36 7.85 -29.19
N LEU A 36 8.71 9.02 -29.29
CA LEU A 36 7.58 9.32 -28.42
C LEU A 36 6.39 8.37 -28.65
N HIS A 37 6.08 8.04 -29.91
CA HIS A 37 5.03 7.08 -30.24
C HIS A 37 5.28 5.72 -29.56
N TYR A 38 6.47 5.12 -29.74
CA TYR A 38 6.78 3.82 -29.15
C TYR A 38 6.73 3.84 -27.62
N ARG A 39 7.23 4.91 -26.99
CA ARG A 39 7.14 5.08 -25.53
C ARG A 39 5.69 5.15 -25.06
N MET A 40 4.83 5.84 -25.82
CA MET A 40 3.43 5.95 -25.47
C MET A 40 2.68 4.62 -25.64
N VAL A 41 2.94 3.88 -26.72
CA VAL A 41 2.39 2.54 -26.92
C VAL A 41 2.85 1.61 -25.81
N ALA A 42 4.14 1.57 -25.49
CA ALA A 42 4.68 0.76 -24.40
C ALA A 42 4.06 1.11 -23.04
N LEU A 43 3.85 2.40 -22.76
CA LEU A 43 3.15 2.82 -21.55
C LEU A 43 1.68 2.37 -21.55
N ALA A 44 0.99 2.51 -22.67
CA ALA A 44 -0.39 2.06 -22.81
C ALA A 44 -0.51 0.55 -22.56
N ASP A 45 0.42 -0.25 -23.08
CA ASP A 45 0.47 -1.70 -22.86
C ASP A 45 0.62 -2.05 -21.39
N ILE A 46 1.56 -1.41 -20.69
CA ILE A 46 1.75 -1.60 -19.24
C ILE A 46 0.46 -1.25 -18.48
N VAL A 47 -0.18 -0.14 -18.82
CA VAL A 47 -1.43 0.30 -18.17
C VAL A 47 -2.57 -0.69 -18.43
N ILE A 48 -2.70 -1.19 -19.67
CA ILE A 48 -3.69 -2.19 -20.05
C ILE A 48 -3.45 -3.49 -19.27
N ASP A 49 -2.21 -3.99 -19.23
CA ASP A 49 -1.87 -5.22 -18.51
C ASP A 49 -2.19 -5.12 -17.02
N VAL A 50 -1.86 -3.99 -16.38
CA VAL A 50 -2.23 -3.72 -14.97
C VAL A 50 -3.75 -3.66 -14.78
N ALA A 51 -4.47 -3.02 -15.70
CA ALA A 51 -5.93 -2.90 -15.63
C ALA A 51 -6.62 -4.26 -15.80
N VAL A 52 -6.18 -5.07 -16.76
CA VAL A 52 -6.68 -6.41 -17.02
C VAL A 52 -6.42 -7.33 -15.82
N ASP A 53 -5.20 -7.32 -15.28
CA ASP A 53 -4.86 -8.12 -14.10
C ASP A 53 -5.69 -7.71 -12.86
N ARG A 54 -5.88 -6.40 -12.65
CA ARG A 54 -6.75 -5.90 -11.58
C ARG A 54 -8.19 -6.37 -11.77
N ALA A 55 -8.77 -6.23 -12.97
CA ALA A 55 -10.13 -6.68 -13.26
C ALA A 55 -10.28 -8.20 -13.04
N ARG A 56 -9.27 -8.99 -13.45
CA ARG A 56 -9.21 -10.43 -13.20
C ARG A 56 -9.23 -10.75 -11.71
N LYS A 57 -8.41 -10.06 -10.89
CA LYS A 57 -8.36 -10.24 -9.44
C LYS A 57 -9.65 -9.80 -8.75
N GLU A 58 -10.26 -8.71 -9.18
CA GLU A 58 -11.56 -8.25 -8.69
C GLU A 58 -12.67 -9.27 -9.01
N LYS A 59 -12.67 -9.86 -10.21
CA LYS A 59 -13.59 -10.96 -10.56
C LYS A 59 -13.36 -12.18 -9.67
N LYS A 60 -12.11 -12.62 -9.50
CA LYS A 60 -11.78 -13.75 -8.60
C LYS A 60 -12.19 -13.50 -7.15
N LEU A 61 -12.07 -12.26 -6.64
CA LEU A 61 -12.53 -11.90 -5.29
C LEU A 61 -14.06 -11.93 -5.15
N LYS A 62 -14.82 -11.69 -6.23
CA LYS A 62 -16.29 -11.87 -6.21
C LYS A 62 -16.66 -13.35 -6.13
N GLU A 63 -15.94 -14.20 -6.86
CA GLU A 63 -16.12 -15.66 -6.84
C GLU A 63 -15.59 -16.31 -5.54
N ASN A 64 -14.54 -15.72 -4.96
CA ASN A 64 -13.87 -16.18 -3.73
C ASN A 64 -13.80 -15.03 -2.71
N PRO A 65 -14.89 -14.75 -1.96
CA PRO A 65 -14.95 -13.62 -1.04
C PRO A 65 -13.88 -13.65 0.06
N ASP A 66 -13.40 -14.82 0.44
CA ASP A 66 -12.34 -14.98 1.43
C ASP A 66 -10.91 -14.80 0.86
N GLY A 67 -10.81 -14.51 -0.43
CA GLY A 67 -9.56 -14.38 -1.18
C GLY A 67 -9.13 -15.69 -1.84
N PHE A 68 -7.93 -15.69 -2.41
CA PHE A 68 -7.37 -16.84 -3.14
C PHE A 68 -5.83 -16.85 -3.04
N PRO A 69 -5.14 -17.97 -3.31
CA PRO A 69 -3.68 -18.01 -3.36
C PRO A 69 -3.10 -16.99 -4.34
N LEU A 70 -1.90 -16.46 -4.06
CA LEU A 70 -1.23 -15.58 -5.03
C LEU A 70 -0.92 -16.35 -6.32
N ASP A 71 -0.83 -15.63 -7.43
CA ASP A 71 -0.45 -16.18 -8.74
C ASP A 71 1.03 -15.98 -9.07
N ASN A 72 1.74 -15.17 -8.30
CA ASN A 72 3.17 -14.91 -8.42
C ASN A 72 3.74 -14.50 -7.05
N THR A 73 4.99 -14.07 -7.02
CA THR A 73 5.62 -13.45 -5.86
C THR A 73 5.18 -12.00 -5.73
N TYR A 74 4.67 -11.63 -4.56
CA TYR A 74 4.30 -10.26 -4.22
C TYR A 74 4.87 -9.89 -2.85
N THR A 75 4.95 -8.58 -2.61
CA THR A 75 5.23 -8.02 -1.30
C THR A 75 3.95 -8.01 -0.47
N CYS A 76 4.01 -8.57 0.75
CA CYS A 76 2.91 -8.50 1.70
C CYS A 76 2.61 -7.04 2.07
N LEU A 77 1.37 -6.59 1.90
CA LEU A 77 0.96 -5.21 2.15
C LEU A 77 1.15 -4.77 3.61
N LEU A 78 1.17 -5.72 4.55
CA LEU A 78 1.30 -5.43 5.97
C LEU A 78 2.75 -5.44 6.47
N CYS A 79 3.47 -6.55 6.26
CA CYS A 79 4.83 -6.74 6.79
C CYS A 79 5.96 -6.47 5.78
N HIS A 80 5.64 -6.26 4.50
CA HIS A 80 6.59 -6.09 3.39
C HIS A 80 7.52 -7.28 3.12
N ASP A 81 7.23 -8.43 3.72
CA ASP A 81 7.93 -9.68 3.40
C ASP A 81 7.48 -10.23 2.03
N SER A 82 8.34 -11.05 1.42
CA SER A 82 8.03 -11.73 0.15
C SER A 82 7.04 -12.86 0.38
N ALA A 83 6.02 -12.96 -0.45
CA ALA A 83 5.01 -14.01 -0.40
C ALA A 83 4.76 -14.56 -1.82
N ASN A 84 4.74 -15.88 -1.96
CA ASN A 84 4.52 -16.58 -3.23
C ASN A 84 3.18 -17.33 -3.21
N GLN A 85 2.94 -18.21 -4.18
CA GLN A 85 1.68 -18.98 -4.25
C GLN A 85 1.43 -19.87 -3.03
N GLU A 86 2.49 -20.37 -2.39
CA GLU A 86 2.41 -21.27 -1.22
C GLU A 86 2.31 -20.51 0.10
N THR A 87 2.95 -19.34 0.17
CA THR A 87 3.11 -18.55 1.40
C THR A 87 2.29 -17.27 1.44
N GLY A 88 1.52 -17.00 0.38
CA GLY A 88 0.75 -15.79 0.21
C GLY A 88 -0.71 -16.00 -0.15
N TRP A 89 -1.48 -14.94 0.04
CA TRP A 89 -2.91 -14.90 -0.20
C TRP A 89 -3.34 -13.53 -0.71
N TRP A 90 -4.10 -13.50 -1.80
CA TRP A 90 -4.77 -12.31 -2.28
C TRP A 90 -6.03 -12.06 -1.46
N ASP A 91 -6.00 -11.04 -0.62
CA ASP A 91 -7.12 -10.64 0.24
C ASP A 91 -7.90 -9.45 -0.37
N LYS A 92 -9.08 -9.11 0.17
CA LYS A 92 -9.83 -7.90 -0.23
C LYS A 92 -9.04 -6.61 -0.02
N VAL A 93 -8.01 -6.62 0.85
CA VAL A 93 -7.13 -5.47 1.06
C VAL A 93 -5.90 -5.49 0.13
N GLY A 94 -5.63 -6.60 -0.56
CA GLY A 94 -4.43 -6.79 -1.38
C GLY A 94 -3.63 -8.06 -0.96
N PRO A 95 -2.39 -8.20 -1.46
CA PRO A 95 -1.57 -9.37 -1.16
C PRO A 95 -1.12 -9.38 0.30
N LEU A 96 -1.27 -10.51 0.98
CA LEU A 96 -0.81 -10.76 2.34
C LEU A 96 -0.02 -12.07 2.39
N CYS A 97 1.02 -12.14 3.21
CA CYS A 97 1.59 -13.44 3.60
C CYS A 97 0.61 -14.18 4.52
N LEU A 98 0.73 -15.51 4.62
CA LEU A 98 -0.16 -16.32 5.44
C LEU A 98 -0.20 -15.90 6.92
N ASN A 99 0.96 -15.50 7.49
CA ASN A 99 1.01 -15.01 8.88
C ASN A 99 0.14 -13.76 9.07
N CYS A 100 0.24 -12.80 8.15
CA CYS A 100 -0.54 -11.56 8.19
C CYS A 100 -2.03 -11.80 7.91
N ARG A 101 -2.34 -12.72 6.98
CA ARG A 101 -3.72 -13.16 6.74
C ARG A 101 -4.33 -13.78 8.00
N ASP A 102 -3.59 -14.63 8.71
CA ASP A 102 -4.07 -15.27 9.93
C ASP A 102 -4.29 -14.24 11.05
N ALA A 103 -3.45 -13.22 11.17
CA ALA A 103 -3.69 -12.11 12.09
C ALA A 103 -5.00 -11.35 11.78
N VAL A 104 -5.35 -11.20 10.49
CA VAL A 104 -6.64 -10.62 10.08
C VAL A 104 -7.80 -11.54 10.47
N ARG A 105 -7.68 -12.85 10.22
CA ARG A 105 -8.73 -13.83 10.59
C ARG A 105 -8.94 -13.91 12.10
N LYS A 106 -7.85 -13.89 12.88
CA LYS A 106 -7.85 -13.86 14.34
C LYS A 106 -8.25 -12.49 14.92
N ARG A 107 -8.54 -11.49 14.08
CA ARG A 107 -8.90 -10.12 14.46
C ARG A 107 -7.84 -9.39 15.30
N VAL A 108 -6.58 -9.85 15.22
CA VAL A 108 -5.43 -9.12 15.78
C VAL A 108 -5.31 -7.77 15.06
N ILE A 109 -5.54 -7.72 13.75
CA ILE A 109 -5.59 -6.47 12.97
C ILE A 109 -6.81 -6.54 12.05
N THR A 110 -7.49 -5.42 11.81
CA THR A 110 -8.64 -5.42 10.90
C THR A 110 -8.23 -5.05 9.46
N ARG A 111 -9.02 -5.50 8.48
CA ARG A 111 -8.87 -5.08 7.07
C ARG A 111 -8.92 -3.56 6.91
N ARG A 112 -9.73 -2.86 7.72
CA ARG A 112 -9.80 -1.40 7.73
C ARG A 112 -8.47 -0.77 8.15
N ASP A 113 -7.81 -1.36 9.14
CA ASP A 113 -6.51 -0.87 9.61
C ASP A 113 -5.45 -1.04 8.49
N ILE A 114 -5.45 -2.17 7.78
CA ILE A 114 -4.52 -2.41 6.66
C ILE A 114 -4.80 -1.46 5.48
N LYS A 115 -6.06 -1.30 5.08
CA LYS A 115 -6.44 -0.40 3.97
C LYS A 115 -6.02 1.05 4.24
N ASN A 116 -5.99 1.44 5.51
CA ASN A 116 -5.57 2.77 5.97
C ASN A 116 -4.21 2.73 6.68
N LYS A 117 -3.30 1.80 6.33
CA LYS A 117 -2.04 1.55 7.05
C LYS A 117 -1.30 2.85 7.39
N ASP A 118 -1.16 3.75 6.43
CA ASP A 118 -0.42 5.02 6.59
C ASP A 118 -0.99 5.96 7.67
N LYS A 119 -2.29 5.84 7.97
CA LYS A 119 -3.03 6.70 8.91
C LYS A 119 -3.49 5.96 10.17
N ALA A 120 -3.48 4.62 10.15
CA ALA A 120 -4.07 3.80 11.19
C ALA A 120 -3.03 3.20 12.13
N MET A 121 -1.81 2.93 11.64
CA MET A 121 -0.83 2.16 12.39
C MET A 121 0.61 2.51 12.06
N TYR A 122 1.50 2.08 12.95
CA TYR A 122 2.93 2.01 12.70
C TYR A 122 3.44 0.58 12.94
N THR A 123 4.49 0.19 12.23
CA THR A 123 5.32 -0.97 12.57
C THR A 123 6.50 -0.58 13.47
N ASP A 124 7.22 -1.56 14.00
CA ASP A 124 8.44 -1.36 14.81
C ASP A 124 9.52 -0.52 14.10
N TRP A 125 9.78 -0.81 12.82
CA TRP A 125 10.71 -0.03 12.01
C TRP A 125 10.21 1.39 11.77
N GLU A 126 8.91 1.55 11.51
CA GLU A 126 8.29 2.87 11.32
C GLU A 126 8.36 3.71 12.61
N LEU A 127 8.22 3.11 13.80
CA LEU A 127 8.41 3.84 15.06
C LEU A 127 9.83 4.39 15.21
N LYS A 128 10.84 3.60 14.84
CA LYS A 128 12.24 4.08 14.84
C LYS A 128 12.44 5.17 13.79
N TYR A 129 11.89 4.96 12.59
CA TYR A 129 12.06 5.87 11.47
C TYR A 129 11.40 7.23 11.74
N TYR A 130 10.12 7.27 12.10
CA TYR A 130 9.34 8.49 12.27
C TYR A 130 9.51 9.17 13.63
N PHE A 131 9.74 8.42 14.72
CA PHE A 131 9.75 8.97 16.08
C PHE A 131 11.08 8.78 16.82
N ASN A 132 12.08 8.18 16.18
CA ASN A 132 13.37 7.84 16.80
C ASN A 132 13.26 6.90 18.02
N ILE A 133 12.17 6.14 18.15
CA ILE A 133 11.98 5.23 19.27
C ILE A 133 12.71 3.92 18.96
N HIS A 134 13.85 3.70 19.61
CA HIS A 134 14.66 2.49 19.43
C HIS A 134 13.89 1.21 19.83
N PRO A 135 14.05 0.06 19.14
CA PRO A 135 13.36 -1.18 19.48
C PRO A 135 13.50 -1.63 20.94
N ALA A 136 14.65 -1.39 21.57
CA ALA A 136 14.84 -1.66 23.01
C ALA A 136 13.89 -0.81 23.88
N THR A 137 13.73 0.47 23.55
CA THR A 137 12.79 1.39 24.19
C THR A 137 11.35 0.98 23.93
N GLN A 138 11.02 0.56 22.71
CA GLN A 138 9.69 0.03 22.37
C GLN A 138 9.35 -1.17 23.27
N ARG A 139 10.24 -2.17 23.37
CA ARG A 139 10.05 -3.35 24.23
C ARG A 139 9.89 -2.99 25.70
N LYS A 140 10.69 -2.03 26.20
CA LYS A 140 10.54 -1.52 27.57
C LYS A 140 9.18 -0.88 27.77
N ALA A 141 8.75 0.00 26.86
CA ALA A 141 7.45 0.66 26.94
C ALA A 141 6.26 -0.32 26.85
N ILE A 142 6.40 -1.42 26.10
CA ILE A 142 5.41 -2.50 26.07
C ILE A 142 5.33 -3.20 27.43
N ARG A 143 6.47 -3.56 28.03
CA ARG A 143 6.51 -4.18 29.37
C ARG A 143 5.94 -3.27 30.46
N ASP A 144 6.20 -1.97 30.34
CA ASP A 144 5.70 -0.95 31.27
C ASP A 144 4.22 -0.59 31.00
N GLY A 145 3.57 -1.18 29.99
CA GLY A 145 2.17 -0.90 29.63
C GLY A 145 1.91 0.45 28.95
N ARG A 146 2.96 1.23 28.67
CA ARG A 146 2.87 2.57 28.04
C ARG A 146 2.64 2.52 26.54
N LEU A 147 3.10 1.45 25.88
CA LEU A 147 2.93 1.22 24.44
C LEU A 147 2.17 -0.09 24.22
N LYS A 148 1.00 -0.01 23.58
CA LYS A 148 0.16 -1.15 23.23
C LYS A 148 0.56 -1.69 21.86
N ALA A 149 1.15 -2.87 21.85
CA ALA A 149 1.53 -3.60 20.64
C ALA A 149 0.52 -4.71 20.33
N ARG A 150 0.12 -4.80 19.06
CA ARG A 150 -0.58 -5.96 18.51
C ARG A 150 0.45 -6.84 17.79
N VAL A 151 0.56 -8.09 18.22
CA VAL A 151 1.61 -9.01 17.73
C VAL A 151 1.01 -9.93 16.67
N VAL A 152 1.51 -9.83 15.44
CA VAL A 152 1.29 -10.83 14.40
C VAL A 152 2.30 -11.94 14.65
N GLU A 153 1.83 -13.15 14.87
CA GLU A 153 2.68 -14.33 15.10
C GLU A 153 2.90 -15.11 13.81
N ASN A 154 4.03 -15.82 13.73
CA ASN A 154 4.24 -16.83 12.71
C ASN A 154 3.61 -18.18 13.11
N LYS A 155 3.71 -19.18 12.23
CA LYS A 155 3.23 -20.55 12.48
C LYS A 155 3.82 -21.22 13.74
N LEU A 156 4.98 -20.77 14.22
CA LEU A 156 5.66 -21.28 15.42
C LEU A 156 5.28 -20.51 16.70
N GLY A 157 4.30 -19.60 16.63
CA GLY A 157 3.91 -18.74 17.77
C GLY A 157 4.93 -17.67 18.13
N LYS A 158 5.95 -17.44 17.29
CA LYS A 158 6.94 -16.37 17.51
C LYS A 158 6.46 -15.07 16.87
N PRO A 159 6.81 -13.90 17.42
CA PRO A 159 6.50 -12.62 16.81
C PRO A 159 7.05 -12.51 15.38
N HIS A 160 6.16 -12.29 14.42
CA HIS A 160 6.48 -11.99 13.01
C HIS A 160 6.47 -10.48 12.76
N LEU A 161 5.50 -9.75 13.31
CA LEU A 161 5.39 -8.30 13.18
C LEU A 161 4.75 -7.68 14.43
N PHE A 162 5.28 -6.54 14.87
CA PHE A 162 4.64 -5.70 15.87
C PHE A 162 3.92 -4.55 15.19
N VAL A 163 2.63 -4.39 15.49
CA VAL A 163 1.79 -3.32 14.95
C VAL A 163 1.26 -2.46 16.08
N TYR A 164 1.41 -1.15 15.94
CA TYR A 164 0.99 -0.16 16.91
C TYR A 164 -0.11 0.68 16.30
N LEU A 165 -1.36 0.42 16.69
CA LEU A 165 -2.48 1.21 16.20
C LEU A 165 -2.40 2.61 16.81
N ILE A 166 -2.52 3.65 15.98
CA ILE A 166 -2.43 5.04 16.42
C ILE A 166 -3.50 5.33 17.48
N ARG A 167 -4.74 4.88 17.24
CA ARG A 167 -5.87 5.05 18.17
C ARG A 167 -5.65 4.47 19.57
N GLU A 168 -4.74 3.51 19.71
CA GLU A 168 -4.47 2.83 20.99
C GLU A 168 -3.25 3.42 21.72
N ASN A 169 -2.50 4.30 21.04
CA ASN A 169 -1.19 4.77 21.47
C ASN A 169 -1.04 6.30 21.36
N GLN A 170 -2.16 7.05 21.26
CA GLN A 170 -2.13 8.50 21.07
C GLN A 170 -1.39 9.23 22.20
N ASP A 171 -1.50 8.72 23.44
CA ASP A 171 -0.88 9.33 24.61
C ASP A 171 0.63 9.09 24.69
N TYR A 172 1.14 8.10 23.96
CA TYR A 172 2.55 7.71 23.98
C TYR A 172 3.32 8.17 22.73
N LEU A 173 2.66 8.24 21.57
CA LEU A 173 3.33 8.57 20.32
C LEU A 173 3.68 10.07 20.28
N PRO A 174 4.98 10.43 20.17
CA PRO A 174 5.39 11.82 20.07
C PRO A 174 5.07 12.38 18.68
N SER A 175 5.33 13.68 18.49
CA SER A 175 5.31 14.27 17.15
C SER A 175 6.37 13.61 16.24
N PRO A 176 6.07 13.43 14.93
CA PRO A 176 7.05 12.91 13.98
C PRO A 176 8.30 13.80 13.86
N LYS A 177 9.40 13.21 13.39
CA LYS A 177 10.63 13.94 13.02
C LYS A 177 10.33 15.07 12.01
N PRO A 178 11.07 16.19 12.06
CA PRO A 178 11.00 17.23 11.04
C PRO A 178 11.20 16.66 9.63
N GLY A 179 10.41 17.13 8.67
CA GLY A 179 10.45 16.65 7.27
C GLY A 179 9.56 15.44 6.96
N TYR A 180 8.91 14.84 7.97
CA TYR A 180 8.00 13.71 7.77
C TYR A 180 6.54 14.10 8.04
N ASN A 181 5.72 14.09 7.00
CA ASN A 181 4.29 14.45 7.04
C ASN A 181 3.35 13.24 7.20
N ARG A 182 3.82 12.10 7.74
CA ARG A 182 2.90 11.01 8.10
C ARG A 182 2.17 11.43 9.37
N VAL A 183 1.02 12.05 9.14
CA VAL A 183 0.16 12.72 10.11
C VAL A 183 -0.14 11.81 11.31
N VAL A 184 0.63 11.96 12.40
CA VAL A 184 0.02 11.94 13.72
C VAL A 184 -0.50 13.35 13.90
N ARG A 185 -1.83 13.54 13.89
CA ARG A 185 -2.41 14.67 14.60
C ARG A 185 -2.79 14.13 15.97
N PRO A 186 -1.95 14.32 17.00
CA PRO A 186 -2.46 14.27 18.36
C PRO A 186 -3.43 15.45 18.48
N GLY A 187 -4.74 15.17 18.56
CA GLY A 187 -5.71 16.19 18.99
C GLY A 187 -6.66 16.81 17.95
N ASP A 188 -6.94 16.18 16.80
CA ASP A 188 -8.18 16.53 16.07
C ASP A 188 -9.40 15.95 16.81
N LYS A 189 -9.77 16.58 17.93
CA LYS A 189 -11.02 16.34 18.69
C LYS A 189 -12.28 16.76 17.89
N LYS A 190 -12.25 16.75 16.57
CA LYS A 190 -13.37 17.16 15.69
C LYS A 190 -13.82 16.04 14.74
N SER A 191 -14.06 14.83 15.25
CA SER A 191 -15.03 13.92 14.60
C SER A 191 -15.36 12.67 15.44
N PHE A 192 -15.71 12.84 16.71
CA PHE A 192 -16.59 11.88 17.38
C PHE A 192 -17.53 12.69 18.26
N ARG A 193 -18.69 13.06 17.70
CA ARG A 193 -19.85 13.38 18.54
C ARG A 193 -20.15 12.09 19.31
N ALA A 194 -19.79 12.06 20.59
CA ALA A 194 -20.48 11.20 21.54
C ALA A 194 -21.96 11.59 21.45
N VAL A 195 -22.80 10.67 20.99
CA VAL A 195 -24.24 10.81 21.20
C VAL A 195 -24.44 10.65 22.70
N PRO A 196 -24.96 11.66 23.42
CA PRO A 196 -25.31 11.45 24.82
C PRO A 196 -26.44 10.43 24.86
N VAL A 197 -26.19 9.28 25.50
CA VAL A 197 -27.25 8.42 25.98
C VAL A 197 -27.97 9.23 27.05
N LYS A 198 -29.12 9.83 26.69
CA LYS A 198 -30.03 10.35 27.69
C LYS A 198 -30.62 9.14 28.41
N GLY A 199 -30.25 9.00 29.67
CA GLY A 199 -31.00 8.18 30.60
C GLY A 199 -32.37 8.82 30.84
N THR A 200 -33.39 7.99 30.70
CA THR A 200 -34.64 7.96 31.48
C THR A 200 -35.05 6.50 31.51
#